data_AF-A0A9D5K4T2-F1
#
_entry.id   AF-A0A9D5K4T2-F1
#
_cell.length_a   1.000
_cell.length_b   1.000
_cell.length_c   1.000
_cell.angle_alpha   90.00
_cell.angle_beta   90.00
_cell.angle_gamma   90.00
#
_symmetry.space_group_name_H-M   'P 1'
#
loop_
_entity.id
_entity.type
_entity.pdbx_description
1 polymer ?
#
loop_
_entity_poly.entity_id
_entity_poly.type
_entity_poly.pdbx_seq_one_letter_code
_entity_poly.pdbx_strand_id
1 'polypeptide(L)'
;MSIFSAEIEAESYRDALAVAEHLSGRQAQTDKAVIYRLRALRGVGEREQARKLLLDNEINDGEFYLAKAELFYHEGDLDEARSYLDKAGRSPVRFMVRRVFRPKLLYSLAICASAHFDEEPGPKTRKAAMAAWYNLKSLMRTSPEHRYYKKADREIRRISKM
;
A
#
# COMPACT_ATOMS: atom_id res chain seq x y z
N MET A 1 10.13 22.65 -6.30
CA MET A 1 9.58 21.42 -5.70
C MET A 1 10.60 20.69 -4.79
N SER A 2 11.57 21.37 -4.16
CA SER A 2 12.56 20.72 -3.29
C SER A 2 12.11 20.61 -1.83
N ILE A 3 11.47 21.65 -1.26
CA ILE A 3 11.09 21.68 0.16
C ILE A 3 10.00 20.65 0.49
N PHE A 4 8.89 20.61 -0.26
CA PHE A 4 7.82 19.62 -0.05
C PHE A 4 8.29 18.17 -0.18
N SER A 5 9.26 17.90 -1.07
CA SER A 5 9.85 16.56 -1.19
C SER A 5 10.69 16.22 0.04
N ALA A 6 11.47 17.19 0.53
CA ALA A 6 12.32 17.04 1.70
C ALA A 6 11.50 16.83 2.99
N GLU A 7 10.40 17.55 3.19
CA GLU A 7 9.55 17.38 4.39
C GLU A 7 8.85 16.02 4.43
N ILE A 8 8.44 15.49 3.27
CA ILE A 8 7.88 14.13 3.17
C ILE A 8 8.95 13.06 3.45
N GLU A 9 10.18 13.29 2.97
CA GLU A 9 11.32 12.42 3.22
C GLU A 9 11.81 12.49 4.68
N ALA A 10 11.59 13.63 5.35
CA ALA A 10 11.89 13.86 6.76
C ALA A 10 10.77 13.39 7.72
N GLU A 11 9.67 12.84 7.20
CA GLU A 11 8.46 12.45 7.96
C GLU A 11 7.77 13.62 8.69
N SER A 12 8.10 14.86 8.33
CA SER A 12 7.45 16.10 8.80
C SER A 12 6.12 16.32 8.07
N TYR A 13 5.17 15.42 8.27
CA TYR A 13 3.93 15.38 7.48
C TYR A 13 3.01 16.59 7.66
N ARG A 14 3.04 17.24 8.83
CA ARG A 14 2.27 18.48 9.09
C ARG A 14 2.82 19.66 8.30
N ASP A 15 4.13 19.82 8.30
CA ASP A 15 4.80 20.91 7.57
C ASP A 15 4.71 20.69 6.06
N ALA A 16 4.78 19.43 5.62
CA ALA A 16 4.51 19.07 4.23
C ALA A 16 3.09 19.49 3.79
N LEU A 17 2.05 19.28 4.61
CA LEU A 17 0.69 19.74 4.29
C LEU A 17 0.59 21.26 4.20
N ALA A 18 1.22 21.99 5.12
CA ALA A 18 1.25 23.45 5.09
C ALA A 18 1.93 23.97 3.80
N VAL A 19 3.02 23.34 3.36
CA VAL A 19 3.68 23.69 2.09
C VAL A 19 2.80 23.34 0.88
N ALA A 20 1.99 22.29 0.96
CA ALA A 20 1.07 21.90 -0.11
C ALA A 20 -0.02 22.94 -0.38
N GLU A 21 -0.46 23.68 0.65
CA GLU A 21 -1.45 24.77 0.54
C GLU A 21 -0.94 25.97 -0.27
N HIS A 22 0.38 26.13 -0.36
CA HIS A 22 1.03 27.21 -1.10
C HIS A 22 1.44 26.82 -2.53
N LEU A 23 1.13 25.60 -2.99
CA LEU A 23 1.40 25.19 -4.36
C LEU A 23 0.45 25.91 -5.32
N SER A 24 1.00 26.43 -6.43
CA SER A 24 0.16 26.95 -7.52
C SER A 24 -0.76 25.85 -8.07
N GLY A 25 -1.95 26.21 -8.57
CA GLY A 25 -2.94 25.22 -9.03
C GLY A 25 -2.39 24.21 -10.05
N ARG A 26 -1.46 24.64 -10.93
CA ARG A 26 -0.79 23.77 -11.89
C ARG A 26 0.24 22.82 -11.25
N GLN A 27 0.90 23.24 -10.18
CA GLN A 27 1.86 22.39 -9.44
C GLN A 27 1.15 21.38 -8.54
N ALA A 28 0.02 21.78 -7.94
CA ALA A 28 -0.79 20.94 -7.07
C ALA A 28 -1.41 19.74 -7.80
N GLN A 29 -1.62 19.84 -9.12
CA GLN A 29 -2.22 18.79 -9.95
C GLN A 29 -1.23 17.77 -10.53
N THR A 30 0.08 17.93 -10.27
CA THR A 30 1.06 16.96 -10.77
C THR A 30 0.96 15.63 -10.01
N ASP A 31 1.17 14.48 -10.69
CA ASP A 31 1.18 13.15 -10.07
C ASP A 31 2.02 13.12 -8.78
N LYS A 32 3.20 13.76 -8.82
CA LYS A 32 4.12 13.87 -7.68
C LYS A 32 3.47 14.61 -6.51
N ALA A 33 2.85 15.75 -6.76
CA ALA A 33 2.20 16.55 -5.72
C ALA A 33 1.03 15.80 -5.10
N VAL A 34 0.21 15.13 -5.90
CA VAL A 34 -0.92 14.31 -5.43
C VAL A 34 -0.42 13.15 -4.56
N ILE A 35 0.59 12.40 -5.00
CA ILE A 35 1.14 11.28 -4.23
C ILE A 35 1.77 11.74 -2.92
N TYR A 36 2.47 12.87 -2.91
CA TYR A 36 3.05 13.39 -1.68
C TYR A 36 2.00 13.96 -0.73
N ARG A 37 0.97 14.63 -1.24
CA ARG A 37 -0.18 15.04 -0.44
C ARG A 37 -0.88 13.83 0.17
N LEU A 38 -1.05 12.75 -0.60
CA LEU A 38 -1.60 11.49 -0.11
C LEU A 38 -0.77 10.93 1.05
N ARG A 39 0.57 10.89 0.93
CA ARG A 39 1.45 10.47 2.03
C ARG A 39 1.26 11.31 3.27
N ALA A 40 1.22 12.63 3.11
CA ALA A 40 1.09 13.57 4.22
C ALA A 40 -0.24 13.36 4.95
N LEU A 41 -1.36 13.33 4.22
CA LEU A 41 -2.70 13.07 4.76
C LEU A 41 -2.76 11.74 5.53
N ARG A 42 -2.18 10.68 4.96
CA ARG A 42 -2.11 9.37 5.62
C ARG A 42 -1.22 9.40 6.86
N GLY A 43 -0.12 10.15 6.83
CA GLY A 43 0.81 10.30 7.95
C GLY A 43 0.21 11.04 9.14
N VAL A 44 -0.63 12.05 8.90
CA VAL A 44 -1.34 12.79 9.97
C VAL A 44 -2.67 12.17 10.41
N GLY A 45 -3.14 11.13 9.70
CA GLY A 45 -4.39 10.43 10.02
C GLY A 45 -5.66 11.03 9.40
N GLU A 46 -5.54 11.93 8.43
CA GLU A 46 -6.65 12.56 7.70
C GLU A 46 -7.27 11.60 6.67
N ARG A 47 -7.95 10.56 7.16
CA ARG A 47 -8.45 9.43 6.35
C ARG A 47 -9.45 9.85 5.29
N GLU A 48 -10.41 10.70 5.62
CA GLU A 48 -11.45 11.15 4.68
C GLU A 48 -10.88 11.94 3.51
N GLN A 49 -9.92 12.82 3.78
CA GLN A 49 -9.26 13.59 2.74
C GLN A 49 -8.38 12.69 1.86
N ALA A 50 -7.67 11.73 2.46
CA ALA A 50 -6.89 10.75 1.71
C ALA A 50 -7.78 9.88 0.81
N ARG A 51 -8.94 9.45 1.33
CA ARG A 51 -9.96 8.71 0.58
C ARG A 51 -10.46 9.52 -0.61
N LYS A 52 -10.90 10.76 -0.38
CA LYS A 52 -11.35 11.66 -1.45
C LYS A 52 -10.27 11.83 -2.51
N LEU A 53 -9.02 12.08 -2.11
CA LEU A 53 -7.90 12.26 -3.04
C LEU A 53 -7.65 11.01 -3.89
N LEU A 54 -7.77 9.82 -3.31
CA LEU A 54 -7.65 8.55 -4.04
C LEU A 54 -8.78 8.38 -5.06
N LEU A 55 -10.02 8.69 -4.69
CA LEU A 55 -11.18 8.50 -5.57
C LEU A 55 -11.26 9.54 -6.70
N ASP A 56 -10.90 10.79 -6.42
CA ASP A 56 -10.98 11.91 -7.36
C ASP A 56 -9.84 11.91 -8.40
N ASN A 57 -8.82 11.06 -8.23
CA ASN A 57 -7.63 11.03 -9.09
C ASN A 57 -7.36 9.64 -9.65
N GLU A 58 -6.75 9.60 -10.83
CA GLU A 58 -6.23 8.39 -11.45
C GLU A 58 -4.78 8.65 -11.89
N ILE A 59 -3.84 7.99 -11.20
CA ILE A 59 -2.41 8.12 -11.45
C ILE A 59 -1.86 6.73 -11.75
N ASN A 60 -1.26 6.55 -12.93
CA ASN A 60 -0.58 5.31 -13.29
C ASN A 60 0.76 5.20 -12.54
N ASP A 61 0.68 4.87 -11.25
CA ASP A 61 1.83 4.65 -10.39
C ASP A 61 1.53 3.54 -9.38
N GLY A 62 2.49 2.64 -9.19
CA GLY A 62 2.35 1.49 -8.32
C GLY A 62 2.09 1.88 -6.87
N GLU A 63 2.66 2.98 -6.38
CA GLU A 63 2.37 3.48 -5.03
C GLU A 63 0.92 3.96 -4.91
N PHE A 64 0.43 4.67 -5.92
CA PHE A 64 -0.93 5.18 -5.91
C PHE A 64 -1.95 4.04 -5.96
N TYR A 65 -1.72 3.04 -6.82
CA TYR A 65 -2.57 1.85 -6.87
C TYR A 65 -2.49 1.00 -5.61
N LEU A 66 -1.32 0.90 -4.97
CA LEU A 66 -1.21 0.24 -3.68
C LEU A 66 -2.05 0.94 -2.61
N ALA A 67 -2.08 2.27 -2.59
CA ALA A 67 -2.92 3.02 -1.67
C ALA A 67 -4.42 2.85 -1.95
N LYS A 68 -4.84 2.79 -3.23
CA LYS A 68 -6.22 2.42 -3.60
C LYS A 68 -6.56 1.01 -3.12
N ALA A 69 -5.69 0.04 -3.33
CA ALA A 69 -5.91 -1.31 -2.84
C ALA A 69 -6.07 -1.38 -1.31
N GLU A 70 -5.27 -0.62 -0.57
CA GLU A 70 -5.39 -0.54 0.89
C GLU A 70 -6.72 0.08 1.32
N LEU A 71 -7.22 1.09 0.60
CA LEU A 71 -8.54 1.67 0.83
C LEU A 71 -9.65 0.61 0.68
N PHE A 72 -9.73 -0.05 -0.49
CA PHE A 72 -10.77 -1.06 -0.75
C PHE A 72 -10.67 -2.26 0.19
N TYR A 73 -9.46 -2.70 0.54
CA TYR A 73 -9.26 -3.74 1.55
C TYR A 73 -9.87 -3.37 2.91
N HIS A 74 -9.73 -2.10 3.33
CA HIS A 74 -10.32 -1.62 4.58
C HIS A 74 -11.84 -1.42 4.50
N GLU A 75 -12.39 -1.21 3.30
CA GLU A 75 -13.83 -1.14 3.04
C GLU A 75 -14.48 -2.55 2.94
N GLY A 76 -13.67 -3.61 2.97
CA GLY A 76 -14.13 -4.99 2.81
C GLY A 76 -14.33 -5.42 1.36
N ASP A 77 -13.96 -4.56 0.41
CA ASP A 77 -14.08 -4.83 -1.02
C ASP A 77 -12.80 -5.53 -1.52
N LEU A 78 -12.77 -6.85 -1.35
CA LEU A 78 -11.58 -7.66 -1.63
C LEU A 78 -11.29 -7.81 -3.13
N ASP A 79 -12.32 -7.78 -3.98
CA ASP A 79 -12.16 -7.88 -5.43
C ASP A 79 -11.49 -6.63 -5.99
N GLU A 80 -11.95 -5.46 -5.57
CA GLU A 80 -11.40 -4.17 -5.97
C GLU A 80 -9.99 -4.01 -5.42
N ALA A 81 -9.78 -4.39 -4.16
CA ALA A 81 -8.46 -4.40 -3.55
C ALA A 81 -7.48 -5.25 -4.37
N ARG A 82 -7.88 -6.47 -4.74
CA ARG A 82 -7.07 -7.38 -5.55
C ARG A 82 -6.78 -6.82 -6.94
N SER A 83 -7.78 -6.23 -7.59
CA SER A 83 -7.65 -5.58 -8.89
C SER A 83 -6.59 -4.47 -8.85
N TYR A 84 -6.64 -3.61 -7.83
CA TYR A 84 -5.65 -2.55 -7.64
C TYR A 84 -4.26 -3.07 -7.24
N LEU A 85 -4.15 -4.19 -6.51
CA LEU A 85 -2.86 -4.82 -6.23
C LEU A 85 -2.20 -5.37 -7.49
N ASP A 86 -2.97 -5.94 -8.42
CA ASP A 86 -2.44 -6.39 -9.71
C ASP A 86 -1.95 -5.20 -10.56
N LYS A 87 -2.74 -4.12 -10.62
CA LYS A 87 -2.31 -2.86 -11.25
C LYS A 87 -1.03 -2.33 -10.60
N ALA A 88 -0.97 -2.27 -9.27
CA ALA A 88 0.19 -1.80 -8.54
C ALA A 88 1.46 -2.60 -8.85
N GLY A 89 1.34 -3.92 -9.05
CA GLY A 89 2.46 -4.79 -9.41
C GLY A 89 2.99 -4.61 -10.83
N ARG A 90 2.17 -4.05 -11.74
CA ARG A 90 2.50 -3.86 -13.17
C ARG A 90 2.85 -2.41 -13.52
N SER A 91 2.49 -1.46 -12.66
CA SER A 91 2.74 -0.04 -12.86
C SER A 91 4.15 0.39 -12.45
N PRO A 92 4.67 1.48 -13.04
CA PRO A 92 5.93 2.07 -12.61
C PRO A 92 5.80 2.60 -11.17
N VAL A 93 6.90 2.57 -10.41
CA VAL A 93 6.97 3.13 -9.06
C VAL A 93 7.88 4.34 -9.10
N ARG A 94 7.32 5.50 -9.49
CA ARG A 94 8.11 6.70 -9.84
C ARG A 94 8.54 7.50 -8.61
N PHE A 95 7.77 7.44 -7.53
CA PHE A 95 7.95 8.31 -6.38
C PHE A 95 8.32 7.57 -5.08
N MET A 96 8.37 6.23 -5.11
CA MET A 96 8.82 5.39 -3.98
C MET A 96 10.00 4.52 -4.39
N VAL A 97 10.93 4.30 -3.46
CA VAL A 97 12.05 3.37 -3.68
C VAL A 97 11.52 1.94 -3.81
N ARG A 98 11.88 1.25 -4.89
CA ARG A 98 11.43 -0.13 -5.19
C ARG A 98 11.66 -1.13 -4.05
N ARG A 99 12.76 -0.98 -3.30
CA ARG A 99 13.09 -1.82 -2.12
C ARG A 99 12.10 -1.64 -0.96
N VAL A 100 11.45 -0.48 -0.86
CA VAL A 100 10.40 -0.19 0.12
C VAL A 100 9.05 -0.63 -0.41
N PHE A 101 8.79 -0.41 -1.70
CA PHE A 101 7.53 -0.77 -2.35
C PHE A 101 7.28 -2.29 -2.36
N ARG A 102 8.29 -3.08 -2.77
CA ARG A 102 8.11 -4.53 -2.99
C ARG A 102 7.64 -5.29 -1.73
N PRO A 103 8.22 -5.08 -0.52
CA PRO A 103 7.69 -5.68 0.69
C PRO A 103 6.26 -5.26 1.02
N LYS A 104 5.89 -3.99 0.79
CA LYS A 104 4.53 -3.49 1.04
C LYS A 104 3.52 -4.16 0.11
N LEU A 105 3.82 -4.22 -1.19
CA LEU A 105 2.97 -4.89 -2.18
C LEU A 105 2.75 -6.38 -1.82
N LEU A 106 3.83 -7.12 -1.50
CA LEU A 106 3.70 -8.52 -1.13
C LEU A 106 2.92 -8.73 0.17
N TYR A 107 3.08 -7.82 1.13
CA TYR A 107 2.29 -7.85 2.35
C TYR A 107 0.81 -7.62 2.06
N SER A 108 0.47 -6.63 1.25
CA SER A 108 -0.92 -6.32 0.87
C SER A 108 -1.57 -7.45 0.07
N LEU A 109 -0.83 -8.09 -0.85
CA LEU A 109 -1.28 -9.31 -1.53
C LEU A 109 -1.57 -10.45 -0.55
N ALA A 110 -0.74 -10.62 0.46
CA ALA A 110 -0.88 -11.71 1.42
C ALA A 110 -2.06 -11.50 2.40
N ILE A 111 -2.28 -10.28 2.89
CA ILE A 111 -3.45 -9.98 3.74
C ILE A 111 -4.76 -10.06 2.94
N CYS A 112 -4.78 -9.62 1.68
CA CYS A 112 -5.95 -9.72 0.82
C CYS A 112 -6.27 -11.19 0.50
N ALA A 113 -5.26 -12.00 0.15
CA ALA A 113 -5.45 -13.43 -0.09
C ALA A 113 -5.91 -14.19 1.18
N SER A 114 -5.46 -13.75 2.36
CA SER A 114 -5.92 -14.32 3.64
C SER A 114 -7.37 -13.98 3.91
N ALA A 115 -7.77 -12.73 3.72
CA ALA A 115 -9.15 -12.30 3.89
C ALA A 115 -10.10 -13.09 2.96
N HIS A 116 -9.72 -13.28 1.69
CA HIS A 116 -10.50 -14.09 0.76
C HIS A 116 -10.57 -15.57 1.18
N PHE A 117 -9.49 -16.13 1.76
CA PHE A 117 -9.55 -17.47 2.34
C PHE A 117 -10.45 -17.54 3.57
N ASP A 118 -10.46 -16.50 4.39
CA ASP A 118 -11.29 -16.43 5.59
C ASP A 118 -12.79 -16.27 5.23
N GLU A 119 -13.12 -15.57 4.13
CA GLU A 119 -14.48 -15.45 3.58
C GLU A 119 -14.96 -16.72 2.86
N GLU A 120 -14.08 -17.32 2.03
CA GLU A 120 -14.38 -18.52 1.26
C GLU A 120 -13.29 -19.59 1.48
N PRO A 121 -13.34 -20.35 2.59
CA PRO A 121 -12.36 -21.38 2.86
C PRO A 121 -12.45 -22.52 1.85
N GLY A 122 -11.37 -22.76 1.10
CA GLY A 122 -11.29 -23.84 0.13
C GLY A 122 -9.87 -24.16 -0.31
N PRO A 123 -9.62 -25.30 -0.98
CA PRO A 123 -8.28 -25.70 -1.39
C PRO A 123 -7.56 -24.65 -2.26
N LYS A 124 -8.32 -23.97 -3.14
CA LYS A 124 -7.80 -22.93 -4.02
C LYS A 124 -7.40 -21.66 -3.26
N THR A 125 -8.29 -21.14 -2.42
CA THR A 125 -8.07 -19.92 -1.63
C THR A 125 -6.99 -20.14 -0.57
N ARG A 126 -6.97 -21.33 0.07
CA ARG A 126 -5.89 -21.77 0.96
C ARG A 126 -4.52 -21.75 0.29
N LYS A 127 -4.41 -22.38 -0.89
CA LYS A 127 -3.15 -22.41 -1.66
C LYS A 127 -2.69 -21.01 -2.02
N ALA A 128 -3.60 -20.14 -2.46
CA ALA A 128 -3.30 -18.75 -2.79
C ALA A 128 -2.78 -17.97 -1.58
N ALA A 129 -3.47 -18.06 -0.44
CA ALA A 129 -3.06 -17.39 0.80
C ALA A 129 -1.70 -17.88 1.30
N MET A 130 -1.48 -19.20 1.33
CA MET A 130 -0.18 -19.77 1.72
C MET A 130 0.95 -19.31 0.79
N ALA A 131 0.74 -19.39 -0.53
CA ALA A 131 1.74 -18.96 -1.50
C ALA A 131 2.12 -17.48 -1.33
N ALA A 132 1.14 -16.61 -1.10
CA ALA A 132 1.38 -15.18 -0.87
C ALA A 132 2.25 -14.93 0.38
N TRP A 133 1.96 -15.62 1.50
CA TRP A 133 2.78 -15.51 2.71
C TRP A 133 4.18 -16.08 2.55
N TYR A 134 4.34 -17.21 1.86
CA TYR A 134 5.67 -17.77 1.58
C TYR A 134 6.52 -16.83 0.71
N ASN A 135 5.91 -16.19 -0.29
CA ASN A 135 6.60 -15.20 -1.12
C ASN A 135 7.10 -14.01 -0.28
N LEU A 136 6.25 -13.48 0.61
CA LEU A 136 6.66 -12.42 1.52
C LEU A 136 7.74 -12.88 2.51
N LYS A 137 7.58 -14.05 3.11
CA LYS A 137 8.54 -14.60 4.09
C LYS A 137 9.92 -14.84 3.45
N SER A 138 9.94 -15.34 2.21
CA SER A 138 11.17 -15.53 1.43
C SER A 138 11.87 -14.21 1.14
N LEU A 139 11.14 -13.16 0.75
CA LEU A 139 11.70 -11.82 0.56
C LEU A 139 12.33 -11.29 1.86
N MET A 140 11.70 -11.55 3.00
CA MET A 140 12.11 -11.03 4.31
C MET A 140 13.08 -11.95 5.06
N ARG A 141 13.64 -12.98 4.41
CA ARG A 141 14.45 -14.03 5.08
C ARG A 141 15.65 -13.50 5.87
N THR A 142 16.24 -12.39 5.43
CA THR A 142 17.40 -11.75 6.08
C THR A 142 16.99 -10.75 7.17
N SER A 143 15.69 -10.61 7.43
CA SER A 143 15.14 -9.68 8.41
C SER A 143 14.02 -10.36 9.20
N PRO A 144 14.31 -11.44 9.95
CA PRO A 144 13.31 -12.21 10.69
C PRO A 144 12.61 -11.37 11.77
N GLU A 145 13.27 -10.34 12.28
CA GLU A 145 12.70 -9.43 13.27
C GLU A 145 11.65 -8.47 12.71
N HIS A 146 11.61 -8.29 11.38
CA HIS A 146 10.69 -7.36 10.74
C HIS A 146 9.23 -7.83 10.92
N ARG A 147 8.31 -6.87 11.16
CA ARG A 147 6.89 -7.14 11.40
C ARG A 147 6.23 -8.02 10.33
N TYR A 148 6.60 -7.85 9.05
CA TYR A 148 6.08 -8.64 7.94
C TYR A 148 6.53 -10.11 8.00
N TYR A 149 7.76 -10.39 8.42
CA TYR A 149 8.23 -11.76 8.59
C TYR A 149 7.45 -12.46 9.72
N LYS A 150 7.34 -11.80 10.88
CA LYS A 150 6.59 -12.31 12.04
C LYS A 150 5.11 -12.53 11.73
N LYS A 151 4.48 -11.66 10.95
CA LYS A 151 3.10 -11.84 10.50
C LYS A 151 2.98 -13.00 9.51
N ALA A 152 3.87 -13.10 8.52
CA ALA A 152 3.87 -14.21 7.57
C ALA A 152 4.02 -15.57 8.26
N ASP A 153 4.93 -15.68 9.23
CA ASP A 153 5.12 -16.91 9.99
C ASP A 153 3.87 -17.34 10.77
N ARG A 154 3.19 -16.39 11.42
CA ARG A 154 1.92 -16.65 12.12
C ARG A 154 0.82 -17.10 11.17
N GLU A 155 0.64 -16.40 10.05
CA GLU A 155 -0.45 -16.71 9.11
C GLU A 155 -0.23 -18.05 8.41
N ILE A 156 1.01 -18.40 8.05
CA ILE A 156 1.33 -19.74 7.51
C ILE A 156 0.91 -20.84 8.51
N ARG A 157 1.24 -20.69 9.80
CA ARG A 157 0.85 -21.66 10.83
C ARG A 157 -0.66 -21.72 11.01
N ARG A 158 -1.35 -20.57 10.97
CA ARG A 158 -2.82 -20.50 11.09
C ARG A 158 -3.50 -21.26 9.96
N ILE A 159 -3.18 -20.91 8.71
CA ILE A 159 -3.79 -21.50 7.51
C ILE A 159 -3.41 -22.99 7.35
N SER A 160 -2.24 -23.41 7.85
CA SER A 160 -1.83 -24.82 7.81
C SER A 160 -2.65 -25.70 8.76
N LYS A 161 -3.22 -25.14 9.83
CA LYS A 161 -4.02 -25.88 10.84
C LYS A 161 -5.50 -25.96 10.52
N MET A 162 -5.99 -25.12 9.60
CA MET A 162 -7.36 -25.16 9.07
C MET A 162 -7.46 -26.20 7.96
#